data_AF-A0A533XDH2-F1
#
_entry.id   AF-A0A533XDH2-F1
#
_cell.length_a   1.000
_cell.length_b   1.000
_cell.length_c   1.000
_cell.angle_alpha   90.00
_cell.angle_beta   90.00
_cell.angle_gamma   90.00
#
_symmetry.space_group_name_H-M   'P 1'
#
loop_
_entity.id
_entity.type
_entity.pdbx_description
1 polymer ?
#
loop_
_entity_poly.entity_id
_entity_poly.type
_entity_poly.pdbx_seq_one_letter_code
_entity_poly.pdbx_strand_id
1 'polypeptide(L)'
;ELLRSVSGYDGLVVRSRTRVDREVIETASRLRLIARPGTGLDNVDVKAAESRGVAVVNSPESLVEAVAEHVILLMLALSRRLVLAD
;
A
#
# COMPACT_ATOMS: atom_id res chain seq x y z
N GLU A 1 -7.63 -9.70 14.21
CA GLU A 1 -6.58 -9.15 15.10
C GLU A 1 -6.54 -7.62 15.03
N LEU A 2 -6.32 -7.03 13.84
CA LEU A 2 -6.23 -5.57 13.63
C LEU A 2 -7.31 -4.74 14.35
N LEU A 3 -8.60 -5.05 14.17
CA LEU A 3 -9.70 -4.32 14.83
C LEU A 3 -9.60 -4.31 16.36
N ARG A 4 -9.00 -5.34 16.98
CA ARG A 4 -8.87 -5.44 18.44
C ARG A 4 -7.72 -4.58 18.99
N SER A 5 -6.73 -4.25 18.16
CA SER A 5 -5.51 -3.57 18.62
C SER A 5 -5.38 -2.13 18.11
N VAL A 6 -6.04 -1.75 17.01
CA VAL A 6 -5.77 -0.50 16.29
C VAL A 6 -6.10 0.78 17.07
N SER A 7 -7.05 0.74 18.02
CA SER A 7 -7.51 1.91 18.78
C SER A 7 -6.43 2.63 19.60
N GLY A 8 -5.36 1.93 19.97
CA GLY A 8 -4.28 2.49 20.78
C GLY A 8 -3.21 3.27 20.02
N TYR A 9 -3.26 3.30 18.68
CA TYR A 9 -2.15 3.77 17.86
C TYR A 9 -2.46 5.08 17.14
N ASP A 10 -1.47 5.97 17.11
CA ASP A 10 -1.54 7.25 16.39
C ASP A 10 -1.22 7.09 14.88
N GLY A 11 -0.59 5.98 14.48
CA GLY A 11 -0.20 5.72 13.10
C GLY A 11 -0.35 4.25 12.70
N LEU A 12 -0.69 4.02 11.44
CA LEU A 12 -0.85 2.68 10.85
C LEU A 12 -0.03 2.59 9.56
N VAL A 13 0.93 1.66 9.52
CA VAL A 13 1.71 1.36 8.30
C VAL A 13 1.25 0.03 7.72
N VAL A 14 0.82 0.04 6.46
CA VAL A 14 0.28 -1.16 5.80
C VAL A 14 0.89 -1.41 4.43
N ARG A 15 0.84 -2.66 3.99
CA ARG A 15 1.18 -3.13 2.63
C ARG A 15 -0.09 -3.62 1.94
N SER A 16 0.03 -4.04 0.68
CA SER A 16 -1.09 -4.35 -0.22
C SER A 16 -2.10 -5.40 0.28
N ARG A 17 -1.70 -6.28 1.21
CA ARG A 17 -2.58 -7.36 1.71
C ARG A 17 -3.58 -6.89 2.77
N THR A 18 -3.23 -5.88 3.55
CA THR A 18 -4.09 -5.40 4.65
C THR A 18 -5.06 -4.37 4.09
N ARG A 19 -6.36 -4.62 4.22
CA ARG A 19 -7.40 -3.65 3.87
C ARG A 19 -7.65 -2.72 5.05
N VAL A 20 -7.54 -1.41 4.82
CA VAL A 20 -7.86 -0.36 5.77
C VAL A 20 -9.13 0.30 5.28
N ASP A 21 -10.25 -0.35 5.57
CA ASP A 21 -11.58 0.15 5.24
C ASP A 21 -12.13 1.07 6.34
N ARG A 22 -13.35 1.56 6.13
CA ARG A 22 -14.03 2.45 7.07
C ARG A 22 -14.12 1.87 8.48
N GLU A 23 -14.38 0.58 8.63
CA GLU A 23 -14.51 -0.05 9.96
C GLU A 23 -13.20 0.05 10.74
N VAL A 24 -12.07 -0.25 10.10
CA VAL A 24 -10.74 -0.08 10.71
C VAL A 24 -10.50 1.38 11.09
N ILE A 25 -10.83 2.31 10.20
CA ILE A 25 -10.61 3.74 10.41
C ILE A 25 -11.48 4.24 11.56
N GLU A 26 -12.75 3.86 11.67
CA GLU A 26 -13.64 4.28 12.75
C GLU A 26 -13.25 3.68 14.11
N THR A 27 -12.82 2.42 14.11
CA THR A 27 -12.38 1.72 15.33
C THR A 27 -11.09 2.32 15.91
N ALA A 28 -10.23 2.89 15.06
CA ALA A 28 -8.92 3.39 15.43
C ALA A 28 -8.97 4.77 16.11
N SER A 29 -9.56 4.87 17.31
CA SER A 29 -9.88 6.13 17.99
C SER A 29 -8.77 7.19 18.02
N ARG A 30 -7.50 6.80 18.08
CA ARG A 30 -6.33 7.70 18.12
C ARG A 30 -5.63 7.95 16.79
N LEU A 31 -6.02 7.27 15.73
CA LEU A 31 -5.31 7.28 14.45
C LEU A 31 -5.26 8.68 13.84
N ARG A 32 -4.07 9.10 13.40
CA ARG A 32 -3.80 10.38 12.74
C ARG A 32 -3.16 10.21 11.36
N LEU A 33 -2.49 9.09 11.12
CA LEU A 33 -1.74 8.81 9.90
C LEU A 33 -1.90 7.37 9.45
N ILE A 34 -2.17 7.17 8.16
CA ILE A 34 -2.04 5.89 7.46
C ILE A 34 -0.93 6.04 6.43
N ALA A 35 0.11 5.22 6.54
CA ALA A 35 1.19 5.17 5.57
C ALA A 35 1.15 3.86 4.78
N ARG A 36 1.15 3.98 3.44
CA ARG A 36 1.22 2.83 2.54
C ARG A 36 2.49 2.97 1.69
N PRO A 37 3.56 2.21 2.00
CA PRO A 37 4.77 2.20 1.18
C PRO A 37 4.47 1.59 -0.21
N GLY A 38 4.49 2.45 -1.23
CA GLY A 38 4.23 2.15 -2.64
C GLY A 38 3.31 3.19 -3.29
N THR A 39 3.01 3.02 -4.58
CA THR A 39 2.22 3.98 -5.39
C THR A 39 0.72 3.92 -5.15
N GLY A 40 0.10 2.75 -5.32
CA GLY A 40 -1.35 2.58 -5.19
C GLY A 40 -1.87 2.70 -3.76
N LEU A 41 -3.12 3.13 -3.63
CA LEU A 41 -3.88 3.26 -2.37
C LEU A 41 -5.17 2.41 -2.38
N ASP A 42 -5.26 1.42 -3.28
CA ASP A 42 -6.49 0.64 -3.54
C ASP A 42 -7.01 -0.14 -2.33
N ASN A 43 -6.13 -0.37 -1.34
CA ASN A 43 -6.43 -1.07 -0.10
C ASN A 43 -6.74 -0.14 1.08
N VAL A 44 -6.85 1.18 0.86
CA VAL A 44 -7.16 2.18 1.90
C VAL A 44 -8.41 2.97 1.47
N ASP A 45 -9.41 3.07 2.35
CA ASP A 45 -10.55 3.97 2.15
C ASP A 45 -10.13 5.41 2.44
N VAL A 46 -9.54 6.06 1.42
CA VAL A 46 -9.04 7.44 1.50
C VAL A 46 -10.16 8.41 1.87
N LYS A 47 -11.40 8.18 1.42
CA LYS A 47 -12.54 9.05 1.72
C LYS A 47 -12.93 8.96 3.20
N ALA A 48 -12.96 7.75 3.76
CA ALA A 48 -13.21 7.57 5.18
C ALA A 48 -12.10 8.20 6.03
N ALA A 49 -10.84 8.05 5.63
CA ALA A 49 -9.70 8.66 6.31
C ALA A 49 -9.79 10.20 6.30
N GLU A 50 -10.05 10.79 5.13
CA GLU A 50 -10.25 12.23 4.96
C GLU A 50 -11.39 12.77 5.82
N SER A 51 -12.55 12.09 5.82
CA SER A 51 -13.72 12.49 6.62
C SER A 51 -13.45 12.50 8.13
N ARG A 52 -12.46 11.71 8.58
CA ARG A 52 -12.05 11.60 9.98
C ARG A 52 -10.81 12.47 10.30
N GLY A 53 -10.28 13.20 9.32
CA GLY A 53 -9.07 14.01 9.48
C GLY A 53 -7.80 13.17 9.64
N VAL A 54 -7.80 11.93 9.16
CA VAL A 54 -6.63 11.04 9.16
C VAL A 54 -5.85 11.24 7.86
N ALA A 55 -4.58 11.62 7.98
CA ALA A 55 -3.71 11.78 6.82
C ALA A 55 -3.40 10.42 6.18
N VAL A 56 -3.43 10.34 4.85
CA VAL A 56 -3.00 9.15 4.10
C VAL A 56 -1.80 9.52 3.25
N VAL A 57 -0.70 8.78 3.41
CA VAL A 57 0.55 9.02 2.65
C VAL A 57 0.98 7.76 1.92
N ASN A 58 1.49 7.95 0.70
CA ASN A 58 2.06 6.92 -0.15
C ASN A 58 3.47 7.30 -0.61
N SER A 59 4.08 6.48 -1.47
CA SER A 59 5.44 6.70 -1.99
C SER A 59 5.43 6.63 -3.52
N PRO A 60 4.96 7.68 -4.21
CA PRO A 60 4.64 7.64 -5.64
C PRO A 60 5.86 7.36 -6.54
N GLU A 61 7.06 7.80 -6.17
CA GLU A 61 8.26 7.64 -7.01
C GLU A 61 9.15 6.45 -6.60
N SER A 62 8.84 5.80 -5.46
CA SER A 62 9.71 4.79 -4.85
C SER A 62 9.94 3.52 -5.67
N LEU A 63 9.18 3.31 -6.75
CA LEU A 63 9.23 2.10 -7.57
C LEU A 63 9.63 2.37 -9.02
N VAL A 64 9.92 3.61 -9.40
CA VAL A 64 10.11 4.00 -10.82
C VAL A 64 11.26 3.21 -11.47
N GLU A 65 12.44 3.22 -10.86
CA GLU A 65 13.63 2.53 -11.40
C GLU A 65 13.44 1.01 -11.43
N ALA A 66 13.02 0.42 -10.31
CA ALA A 66 12.80 -1.02 -10.20
C ALA A 66 11.75 -1.54 -11.20
N VAL A 67 10.68 -0.78 -11.46
CA VAL A 67 9.68 -1.12 -12.48
C VAL A 67 10.27 -1.03 -13.87
N ALA A 68 11.05 0.02 -14.18
CA ALA A 68 11.71 0.16 -15.48
C ALA A 68 12.68 -1.01 -15.75
N GLU A 69 13.51 -1.36 -14.76
CA GLU A 69 14.41 -2.51 -14.82
C GLU A 69 13.64 -3.82 -15.04
N HIS A 70 12.54 -4.02 -14.31
CA HIS A 70 11.73 -5.22 -14.45
C HIS A 70 11.08 -5.33 -15.84
N VAL A 71 10.63 -4.22 -16.42
CA VAL A 71 10.08 -4.20 -17.79
C VAL A 71 11.15 -4.60 -18.80
N ILE A 72 12.36 -4.02 -18.72
CA ILE A 72 13.47 -4.37 -19.62
C ILE A 72 13.84 -5.85 -19.46
N LEU A 73 13.92 -6.34 -18.22
CA LEU A 73 14.18 -7.75 -17.93
C LEU A 73 13.13 -8.66 -18.59
N LEU A 74 11.84 -8.36 -18.41
CA LEU A 74 10.76 -9.13 -19.00
C LEU A 74 10.83 -9.11 -20.54
N MET A 75 11.10 -7.97 -21.16
CA MET A 75 11.28 -7.86 -22.62
C MET A 75 12.39 -8.78 -23.13
N LEU A 76 13.53 -8.83 -22.43
CA LEU A 76 14.65 -9.70 -22.79
C LEU A 76 14.32 -11.17 -22.55
N ALA A 77 13.69 -11.50 -21.41
CA ALA A 77 13.30 -12.86 -21.05
C ALA A 77 12.32 -13.47 -22.07
N LEU A 78 11.33 -12.68 -22.50
CA LEU A 78 10.40 -13.04 -23.57
C LEU A 78 11.12 -13.24 -24.90
N SER A 79 11.95 -12.27 -25.31
CA SER A 79 12.66 -12.31 -26.60
C SER A 79 13.60 -13.52 -26.74
N ARG A 80 14.18 -13.97 -25.62
CA ARG A 80 15.12 -15.10 -25.58
C ARG A 80 14.49 -16.39 -25.07
N ARG A 81 13.19 -16.40 -24.79
CA ARG A 81 12.45 -17.53 -24.22
C ARG A 81 13.13 -18.10 -22.96
N LEU A 82 13.71 -17.22 -22.13
CA LEU A 82 14.50 -17.62 -20.96
C LEU A 82 13.69 -18.48 -19.99
N VAL A 83 12.44 -18.07 -19.69
CA VAL A 83 11.55 -18.78 -18.75
C VAL A 83 11.19 -20.21 -19.21
N LEU A 84 11.34 -20.53 -20.51
CA LEU A 84 11.12 -21.87 -21.04
C LEU A 84 12.42 -22.69 -21.13
N ALA A 85 13.56 -22.00 -21.23
CA ALA A 85 14.87 -22.62 -21.37
C ALA A 85 15.45 -23.08 -20.02
N ASP A 86 15.10 -22.38 -18.94
CA ASP A 86 15.34 -22.77 -17.54
C ASP A 86 14.16 -23.60 -16.99
#